data_AF-A0A415LJY6-F1
#
_entry.id   AF-A0A415LJY6-F1
#
_cell.length_a   1.000
_cell.length_b   1.000
_cell.length_c   1.000
_cell.angle_alpha   90.00
_cell.angle_beta   90.00
_cell.angle_gamma   90.00
#
_symmetry.space_group_name_H-M   'P 1'
#
loop_
_entity.id
_entity.type
_entity.pdbx_description
1 polymer ?
#
loop_
_entity_poly.entity_id
_entity_poly.type
_entity_poly.pdbx_seq_one_letter_code
_entity_poly.pdbx_strand_id
1 'polypeptide(L)'
;MVNEPENQIDNLTLRRLQESTATPLKTTEERVAYLKGRSDKAREVIQDLYCNHGGNAHTIYDFFQDSEIKYEDIISWKMEAKQYLEQKAIEKRAKETALRLLRAGMDPAATQASIKEWFCVDLSDSAFEYLVGQVEIEKNFSKIADAIEGRPGNGNGGRR
;
A
#
# COMPACT_ATOMS: atom_id res chain seq x y z
N MET A 1 21.00 -39.75 -18.07
CA MET A 1 20.79 -38.30 -18.21
C MET A 1 21.01 -37.69 -16.85
N VAL A 2 22.14 -36.99 -16.67
CA VAL A 2 22.49 -36.31 -15.42
C VAL A 2 22.36 -34.82 -15.71
N ASN A 3 21.44 -34.15 -15.01
CA ASN A 3 21.28 -32.70 -15.08
C ASN A 3 22.27 -32.06 -14.11
N GLU A 4 23.15 -31.19 -14.61
CA GLU A 4 23.98 -30.29 -13.80
C GLU A 4 23.12 -29.18 -13.19
N PRO A 5 23.42 -28.69 -11.96
CA PRO A 5 22.86 -27.44 -11.48
C PRO A 5 23.77 -26.26 -11.83
N GLU A 6 23.32 -25.46 -12.79
CA GLU A 6 23.76 -24.09 -13.06
C GLU A 6 23.40 -23.17 -11.88
N ASN A 7 24.28 -23.00 -10.86
CA ASN A 7 24.29 -21.80 -10.01
C ASN A 7 25.47 -21.71 -9.01
N GLN A 8 26.71 -21.98 -9.43
CA GLN A 8 27.85 -21.66 -8.57
C GLN A 8 28.25 -20.20 -8.77
N ILE A 9 27.84 -19.35 -7.82
CA ILE A 9 28.37 -17.99 -7.68
C ILE A 9 29.88 -18.11 -7.48
N ASP A 10 30.66 -17.53 -8.40
CA ASP A 10 32.12 -17.61 -8.39
C ASP A 10 32.70 -16.96 -7.12
N ASN A 11 33.68 -17.61 -6.52
CA ASN A 11 34.35 -17.15 -5.29
C ASN A 11 35.02 -15.79 -5.47
N LEU A 12 35.40 -15.44 -6.71
CA LEU A 12 35.92 -14.12 -7.05
C LEU A 12 34.85 -13.03 -6.89
N THR A 13 33.60 -13.34 -7.23
CA THR A 13 32.44 -12.44 -7.09
C THR A 13 32.10 -12.23 -5.62
N LEU A 14 32.14 -13.29 -4.81
CA LEU A 14 31.96 -13.19 -3.36
C LEU A 14 33.05 -12.35 -2.69
N ARG A 15 34.33 -12.53 -3.10
CA ARG A 15 35.45 -11.75 -2.56
C ARG A 15 35.35 -10.27 -2.91
N ARG A 16 34.97 -9.93 -4.15
CA ARG A 16 34.75 -8.53 -4.56
C ARG A 16 33.58 -7.87 -3.85
N LEU A 17 32.51 -8.62 -3.58
CA LEU A 17 31.39 -8.14 -2.77
C LEU A 17 31.84 -7.85 -1.33
N GLN A 18 32.62 -8.75 -0.72
CA GLN A 18 33.20 -8.55 0.61
C GLN A 18 34.17 -7.34 0.67
N GLU A 19 35.00 -7.15 -0.35
CA GLU A 19 35.90 -6.00 -0.48
C GLU A 19 35.13 -4.68 -0.68
N SER A 20 34.02 -4.70 -1.41
CA SER A 20 33.15 -3.53 -1.59
C SER A 20 32.46 -3.11 -0.30
N THR A 21 32.07 -4.07 0.55
CA THR A 21 31.53 -3.84 1.89
C THR A 21 32.59 -3.45 2.92
N ALA A 22 33.87 -3.71 2.65
CA ALA A 22 34.99 -3.39 3.53
C ALA A 22 35.51 -1.95 3.36
N THR A 23 34.99 -1.18 2.39
CA THR A 23 35.37 0.23 2.22
C THR A 23 34.64 1.08 3.26
N PRO A 24 35.33 1.76 4.19
CA PRO A 24 34.67 2.59 5.19
C PRO A 24 33.95 3.75 4.51
N LEU A 25 32.67 3.95 4.82
CA LEU A 25 31.92 5.17 4.44
C LEU A 25 32.66 6.36 5.03
N LYS A 26 33.24 7.21 4.18
CA LYS A 26 34.25 8.21 4.61
C LYS A 26 33.63 9.41 5.30
N THR A 27 32.32 9.61 5.17
CA THR A 27 31.60 10.76 5.74
C THR A 27 30.30 10.35 6.44
N THR A 28 29.89 11.14 7.45
CA THR A 28 28.66 10.93 8.21
C THR A 28 27.41 10.94 7.32
N GLU A 29 27.39 11.76 6.27
CA GLU A 29 26.26 11.86 5.34
C GLU A 29 26.14 10.62 4.43
N GLU A 30 27.25 10.12 3.90
CA GLU A 30 27.28 8.85 3.14
C GLU A 30 26.80 7.69 4.02
N ARG A 31 27.19 7.68 5.29
CA ARG A 31 26.75 6.68 6.26
C ARG A 31 25.26 6.78 6.57
N VAL A 32 24.71 7.98 6.74
CA VAL A 32 23.27 8.19 6.96
C VAL A 32 22.46 7.78 5.72
N ALA A 33 22.90 8.17 4.52
CA ALA A 33 22.23 7.80 3.27
C ALA A 33 22.25 6.28 3.03
N TYR A 34 23.38 5.64 3.33
CA TYR A 34 23.55 4.18 3.26
C TYR A 34 22.61 3.44 4.22
N LEU A 35 22.56 3.85 5.49
CA LEU A 35 21.67 3.27 6.48
C LEU A 35 20.19 3.50 6.13
N LYS A 36 19.85 4.67 5.60
CA LYS A 36 18.49 4.99 5.14
C LYS A 36 18.07 4.11 3.96
N GLY A 37 18.90 4.00 2.92
CA GLY A 37 18.61 3.14 1.77
C GLY A 37 18.46 1.66 2.15
N ARG A 38 19.24 1.18 3.13
CA ARG A 38 19.08 -0.18 3.68
C ARG A 38 17.82 -0.34 4.52
N SER A 39 17.47 0.64 5.35
CA SER A 39 16.22 0.65 6.11
C SER A 39 15.00 0.62 5.18
N ASP A 40 15.01 1.41 4.10
CA ASP A 40 13.95 1.40 3.09
C ASP A 40 13.83 0.02 2.41
N LYS A 41 14.96 -0.61 2.06
CA LYS A 41 14.98 -1.97 1.49
C LYS A 41 14.52 -3.04 2.49
N ALA A 42 14.89 -2.92 3.76
CA ALA A 42 14.43 -3.79 4.83
C ALA A 42 12.91 -3.70 4.99
N ARG A 43 12.36 -2.49 4.95
CA ARG A 43 10.94 -2.24 5.06
C ARG A 43 10.15 -2.85 3.88
N GLU A 44 10.69 -2.73 2.66
CA GLU A 44 10.14 -3.36 1.45
C GLU A 44 10.10 -4.90 1.59
N VAL A 45 11.22 -5.50 1.97
CA VAL A 45 11.34 -6.97 2.15
C VAL A 45 10.45 -7.48 3.30
N ILE A 46 10.35 -6.74 4.41
CA ILE A 46 9.45 -7.06 5.54
C ILE A 46 7.98 -6.96 5.11
N GLN A 47 7.60 -5.96 4.33
CA GLN A 47 6.23 -5.87 3.80
C GLN A 47 5.91 -7.06 2.91
N ASP A 48 6.81 -7.43 1.99
CA ASP A 48 6.55 -8.48 1.00
C ASP A 48 6.56 -9.90 1.60
N LEU A 49 7.58 -10.22 2.40
CA LEU A 49 7.73 -11.56 2.97
C LEU A 49 6.83 -11.81 4.18
N TYR A 50 6.62 -10.80 5.03
CA TYR A 50 5.97 -11.01 6.32
C TYR A 50 4.48 -10.71 6.28
N CYS A 51 4.11 -9.60 5.65
CA CYS A 51 2.73 -9.12 5.73
C CYS A 51 1.82 -9.79 4.70
N ASN A 52 2.39 -10.27 3.58
CA ASN A 52 1.63 -10.98 2.55
C ASN A 52 1.65 -12.51 2.70
N HIS A 53 2.64 -13.10 3.39
CA HIS A 53 2.89 -14.56 3.34
C HIS A 53 3.06 -15.25 4.71
N GLY A 54 2.93 -14.55 5.85
CA GLY A 54 2.98 -15.18 7.18
C GLY A 54 4.32 -15.81 7.55
N GLY A 55 5.42 -15.36 6.93
CA GLY A 55 6.75 -15.96 7.03
C GLY A 55 7.45 -15.80 8.37
N ASN A 56 8.53 -16.57 8.60
CA ASN A 56 9.37 -16.55 9.79
C ASN A 56 10.45 -15.45 9.70
N ALA A 57 10.79 -14.78 10.80
CA ALA A 57 11.69 -13.61 10.82
C ALA A 57 13.16 -13.97 10.60
N HIS A 58 13.52 -15.24 10.69
CA HIS A 58 14.89 -15.71 10.57
C HIS A 58 15.52 -15.47 9.20
N THR A 59 14.77 -15.56 8.09
CA THR A 59 15.31 -15.30 6.75
C THR A 59 15.67 -13.84 6.51
N ILE A 60 15.07 -12.90 7.25
CA ILE A 60 15.38 -11.47 7.18
C ILE A 60 16.69 -11.18 7.92
N TYR A 61 16.89 -11.80 9.08
CA TYR A 61 18.14 -11.66 9.84
C TYR A 61 19.35 -12.19 9.05
N ASP A 62 19.19 -13.35 8.42
CA ASP A 62 20.23 -13.94 7.56
C ASP A 62 20.50 -13.11 6.30
N PHE A 63 19.50 -12.36 5.80
CA PHE A 63 19.67 -11.45 4.66
C PHE A 63 20.47 -10.20 5.00
N PHE A 64 20.32 -9.66 6.22
CA PHE A 64 21.05 -8.47 6.62
C PHE A 64 22.49 -8.78 7.03
N GLN A 65 22.76 -9.83 7.82
CA GLN A 65 24.10 -10.20 8.34
C GLN A 65 25.02 -8.98 8.55
N ASP A 66 24.47 -7.92 9.12
CA ASP A 66 25.09 -6.61 9.20
C ASP A 66 25.48 -6.38 10.65
N SER A 67 26.78 -6.19 10.91
CA SER A 67 27.29 -5.90 12.25
C SER A 67 26.76 -4.58 12.83
N GLU A 68 26.18 -3.70 12.00
CA GLU A 68 25.62 -2.43 12.43
C GLU A 68 24.12 -2.47 12.73
N ILE A 69 23.34 -3.34 12.08
CA ILE A 69 21.88 -3.42 12.26
C ILE A 69 21.56 -4.49 13.29
N LYS A 70 20.98 -4.10 14.42
CA LYS A 70 20.69 -5.03 15.50
C LYS A 70 19.35 -5.72 15.31
N TYR A 71 19.19 -6.85 15.99
CA TYR A 71 17.94 -7.61 15.99
C TYR A 71 16.75 -6.75 16.46
N GLU A 72 16.98 -5.89 17.45
CA GLU A 72 15.96 -4.99 17.99
C GLU A 72 15.46 -3.98 16.96
N ASP A 73 16.34 -3.48 16.08
CA ASP A 73 15.98 -2.54 15.02
C ASP A 73 15.04 -3.22 14.00
N ILE A 74 15.34 -4.46 13.62
CA ILE A 74 14.52 -5.27 12.71
C ILE A 74 13.14 -5.56 13.32
N ILE A 75 13.08 -5.89 14.61
CA ILE A 75 11.81 -6.10 15.32
C ILE A 75 11.00 -4.81 15.40
N SER A 76 11.63 -3.66 15.68
CA SER A 76 10.96 -2.36 15.69
C SER A 76 10.36 -2.04 14.32
N TRP A 77 11.13 -2.18 13.24
CA TRP A 77 10.64 -1.93 11.87
C TRP A 77 9.51 -2.87 11.47
N LYS A 78 9.54 -4.13 11.93
CA LYS A 78 8.43 -5.07 11.73
C LYS A 78 7.16 -4.60 12.43
N MET A 79 7.27 -4.14 13.67
CA MET A 79 6.11 -3.61 14.41
C MET A 79 5.56 -2.35 13.74
N GLU A 80 6.43 -1.43 13.30
CA GLU A 80 6.03 -0.23 12.55
C GLU A 80 5.34 -0.59 11.23
N ALA A 81 5.87 -1.55 10.47
CA ALA A 81 5.27 -2.00 9.21
C ALA A 81 3.89 -2.62 9.42
N LYS A 82 3.73 -3.41 10.48
CA LYS A 82 2.44 -4.00 10.86
C LYS A 82 1.43 -2.90 11.23
N GLN A 83 1.82 -1.95 12.08
CA GLN A 83 0.96 -0.82 12.46
C GLN A 83 0.57 0.03 11.24
N TYR A 84 1.50 0.28 10.32
CA TYR A 84 1.22 1.00 9.07
C TYR A 84 0.15 0.30 8.22
N LEU A 85 0.21 -1.03 8.09
CA LEU A 85 -0.79 -1.79 7.34
C LEU A 85 -2.16 -1.82 8.04
N GLU A 86 -2.18 -1.96 9.38
CA GLU A 86 -3.40 -1.85 10.17
C GLU A 86 -4.05 -0.48 9.98
N GLN A 87 -3.26 0.60 10.06
CA GLN A 87 -3.75 1.96 9.81
C GLN A 87 -4.30 2.14 8.40
N LYS A 88 -3.59 1.62 7.38
CA LYS A 88 -4.06 1.67 5.98
C LYS A 88 -5.37 0.90 5.78
N ALA A 89 -5.56 -0.21 6.49
CA ALA A 89 -6.80 -0.98 6.45
C ALA A 89 -7.97 -0.21 7.12
N ILE A 90 -7.70 0.46 8.24
CA ILE A 90 -8.67 1.34 8.91
C ILE A 90 -9.06 2.50 8.00
N GLU A 91 -8.09 3.19 7.39
CA GLU A 91 -8.35 4.28 6.44
C GLU A 91 -9.17 3.83 5.23
N LYS A 92 -8.87 2.65 4.68
CA LYS A 92 -9.65 2.07 3.59
C LYS A 92 -11.10 1.86 4.00
N ARG A 93 -11.33 1.26 5.17
CA ARG A 93 -12.67 1.01 5.71
C ARG A 93 -13.43 2.31 6.02
N ALA A 94 -12.72 3.33 6.51
CA ALA A 94 -13.26 4.67 6.72
C ALA A 94 -13.77 5.29 5.41
N LYS A 95 -12.96 5.27 4.33
CA LYS A 95 -13.35 5.77 3.00
C LYS A 95 -14.54 5.01 2.42
N GLU A 96 -14.56 3.69 2.52
CA GLU A 96 -15.69 2.86 2.08
C GLU A 96 -16.97 3.17 2.85
N THR A 97 -16.87 3.39 4.16
CA THR A 97 -18.01 3.76 5.00
C THR A 97 -18.52 5.16 4.66
N ALA A 98 -17.61 6.11 4.42
CA ALA A 98 -17.97 7.46 3.97
C ALA A 98 -18.78 7.43 2.67
N LEU A 99 -18.33 6.66 1.68
CA LEU A 99 -19.06 6.48 0.41
C LEU A 99 -20.46 5.89 0.63
N ARG A 100 -20.61 4.92 1.54
CA ARG A 100 -21.93 4.36 1.85
C ARG A 100 -22.88 5.40 2.45
N LEU A 101 -22.39 6.22 3.38
CA LEU A 101 -23.17 7.29 4.00
C LEU A 101 -23.57 8.36 2.98
N LEU A 102 -22.63 8.81 2.14
CA LEU A 102 -22.90 9.77 1.06
C LEU A 102 -23.91 9.24 0.03
N ARG A 103 -23.82 7.95 -0.33
CA ARG A 103 -24.80 7.29 -1.22
C ARG A 103 -26.18 7.19 -0.57
N ALA A 104 -26.25 6.99 0.75
CA ALA A 104 -27.49 7.05 1.51
C ALA A 104 -28.07 8.47 1.65
N GLY A 105 -27.38 9.49 1.13
CA GLY A 105 -27.84 10.88 1.14
C GLY A 105 -27.50 11.62 2.43
N MET A 106 -26.61 11.09 3.26
CA MET A 106 -26.11 11.81 4.43
C MET A 106 -25.35 13.07 4.00
N ASP A 107 -25.49 14.14 4.78
CA ASP A 107 -24.77 15.39 4.57
C ASP A 107 -23.24 15.15 4.58
N PRO A 108 -22.47 15.78 3.66
CA PRO A 108 -21.02 15.62 3.60
C PRO A 108 -20.30 16.00 4.91
N ALA A 109 -20.64 17.12 5.55
CA ALA A 109 -19.97 17.54 6.77
C ALA A 109 -20.28 16.60 7.94
N ALA A 110 -21.54 16.15 8.06
CA ALA A 110 -21.94 15.15 9.05
C ALA A 110 -21.26 13.80 8.82
N THR A 111 -21.07 13.41 7.56
CA THR A 111 -20.34 12.19 7.19
C THR A 111 -18.87 12.29 7.59
N GLN A 112 -18.19 13.40 7.27
CA GLN A 112 -16.78 13.61 7.63
C GLN A 112 -16.57 13.57 9.15
N ALA A 113 -17.46 14.20 9.91
CA ALA A 113 -17.45 14.16 11.38
C ALA A 113 -17.62 12.72 11.92
N SER A 114 -18.58 11.96 11.37
CA SER A 114 -18.84 10.57 11.79
C SER A 114 -17.63 9.66 11.52
N ILE A 115 -16.93 9.87 10.41
CA ILE A 115 -15.72 9.10 10.07
C ILE A 115 -14.58 9.39 11.05
N LYS A 116 -14.36 10.67 11.39
CA LYS A 116 -13.39 11.06 12.40
C LYS A 116 -13.70 10.40 13.74
N GLU A 117 -14.96 10.42 14.17
CA GLU A 117 -15.39 9.84 15.44
C GLU A 117 -15.24 8.32 15.49
N TRP A 118 -15.74 7.59 14.49
CA TRP A 118 -15.81 6.13 14.54
C TRP A 118 -14.50 5.43 14.19
N PHE A 119 -13.68 6.04 13.33
CA PHE A 119 -12.43 5.43 12.85
C PHE A 119 -11.17 6.12 13.36
N CYS A 120 -11.27 7.25 14.08
CA CYS A 120 -10.12 8.10 14.40
C CYS A 120 -9.29 8.48 13.16
N VAL A 121 -9.95 8.63 12.01
CA VAL A 121 -9.31 9.02 10.74
C VAL A 121 -9.78 10.41 10.35
N ASP A 122 -8.84 11.35 10.30
CA ASP A 122 -9.05 12.66 9.69
C ASP A 122 -8.78 12.57 8.19
N LEU A 123 -9.86 12.42 7.41
CA LEU A 123 -9.77 12.54 5.95
C LEU A 123 -9.53 14.01 5.59
N SER A 124 -8.48 14.28 4.80
CA SER A 124 -8.22 15.61 4.27
C SER A 124 -9.40 16.08 3.41
N ASP A 125 -9.63 17.39 3.38
CA ASP A 125 -10.72 17.99 2.60
C ASP A 125 -10.67 17.56 1.13
N SER A 126 -9.49 17.56 0.52
CA SER A 126 -9.28 17.10 -0.85
C SER A 126 -9.64 15.62 -1.06
N ALA A 127 -9.33 14.75 -0.08
CA ALA A 127 -9.67 13.34 -0.16
C ALA A 127 -11.18 13.15 0.00
N PHE A 128 -11.82 13.97 0.83
CA PHE A 128 -13.26 13.91 1.06
C PHE A 128 -14.06 14.48 -0.10
N GLU A 129 -13.65 15.61 -0.68
CA GLU A 129 -14.20 16.19 -1.91
C GLU A 129 -14.19 15.18 -3.07
N TYR A 130 -13.12 14.40 -3.20
CA TYR A 130 -13.04 13.33 -4.19
C TYR A 130 -14.14 12.27 -4.01
N LEU A 131 -14.43 11.88 -2.76
CA LEU A 131 -15.50 10.91 -2.47
C LEU A 131 -16.89 11.47 -2.77
N VAL A 132 -17.12 12.74 -2.46
CA VAL A 132 -18.37 13.44 -2.80
C VAL A 132 -18.55 13.49 -4.32
N GLY A 133 -17.52 13.95 -5.04
CA GLY A 133 -17.54 14.01 -6.50
C GLY A 133 -17.77 12.64 -7.15
N GLN A 134 -17.20 11.57 -6.58
CA GLN A 134 -17.47 10.21 -7.05
C GLN A 134 -18.96 9.85 -6.97
N VAL A 135 -19.63 10.15 -5.86
CA VAL A 135 -21.06 9.87 -5.67
C VAL A 135 -21.92 10.74 -6.59
N GLU A 136 -21.53 11.99 -6.85
CA GLU A 136 -22.23 12.86 -7.81
C GLU A 136 -22.16 12.32 -9.24
N ILE A 137 -20.98 11.84 -9.66
CA ILE A 137 -20.78 11.20 -10.95
C ILE A 137 -21.66 9.94 -11.06
N GLU A 138 -21.67 9.07 -10.05
CA GLU A 138 -22.51 7.87 -10.00
C GLU A 138 -24.00 8.22 -10.15
N LYS A 139 -24.48 9.25 -9.44
CA LYS A 139 -25.87 9.74 -9.54
C LYS A 139 -26.19 10.27 -10.94
N ASN A 140 -25.26 10.97 -11.59
CA ASN A 140 -25.46 11.50 -12.94
C ASN A 140 -25.54 10.37 -13.98
N PHE A 141 -24.69 9.34 -13.88
CA PHE A 141 -24.77 8.17 -14.75
C PHE A 141 -26.09 7.41 -14.58
N SER A 142 -26.57 7.23 -13.34
CA SER A 142 -27.86 6.60 -13.08
C SER A 142 -29.01 7.33 -13.79
N LYS A 143 -29.07 8.66 -13.68
CA LYS A 143 -30.09 9.47 -14.35
C LYS A 143 -30.08 9.33 -15.88
N ILE A 144 -28.88 9.23 -16.47
CA ILE A 144 -28.73 9.04 -17.91
C ILE A 144 -29.21 7.66 -18.33
N ALA A 145 -28.88 6.61 -17.56
CA ALA A 145 -29.36 5.25 -17.81
C ALA A 145 -30.89 5.18 -17.77
N ASP A 146 -31.49 5.73 -16.71
CA ASP A 146 -32.95 5.80 -16.55
C ASP A 146 -33.61 6.54 -17.73
N ALA A 147 -32.99 7.62 -18.21
CA ALA A 147 -33.49 8.39 -19.35
C ALA A 147 -33.36 7.67 -20.71
N ILE A 148 -32.41 6.75 -20.86
CA ILE A 148 -32.28 5.91 -22.06
C ILE A 148 -33.34 4.80 -22.04
N GLU A 149 -33.48 4.11 -20.90
CA GLU A 149 -34.45 3.01 -20.74
C GLU A 149 -35.90 3.50 -20.78
N GLY A 150 -36.17 4.70 -20.25
CA GLY A 150 -37.49 5.32 -20.26
C GLY A 150 -37.95 5.89 -21.61
N ARG A 151 -37.15 5.82 -22.69
CA ARG A 151 -37.61 6.26 -24.02
C ARG A 151 -38.61 5.23 -24.58
N PRO A 152 -39.87 5.60 -24.86
CA PRO A 152 -40.75 4.74 -25.64
C PRO A 152 -40.09 4.50 -27.00
N GLY A 153 -39.82 3.24 -27.32
CA GLY A 153 -39.36 2.86 -28.65
C GLY A 153 -40.30 3.46 -29.68
N ASN A 154 -39.74 4.15 -30.67
CA ASN A 154 -40.48 4.69 -31.80
C ASN A 154 -41.00 3.51 -32.63
N GLY A 155 -42.06 2.86 -32.14
CA GLY A 155 -42.81 1.82 -32.80
C GLY A 155 -43.60 2.47 -33.92
N ASN A 156 -42.93 2.72 -35.04
CA ASN A 156 -43.58 3.02 -36.30
C ASN A 156 -44.23 1.72 -36.80
N GLY A 157 -45.34 1.36 -36.15
CA GLY A 157 -46.16 0.18 -36.40
C GLY A 157 -47.55 0.55 -36.93
N GLY A 158 -47.68 1.68 -37.62
CA GLY A 158 -48.85 1.98 -38.43
C GLY A 158 -48.78 1.25 -39.77
N ARG A 159 -49.09 -0.05 -39.80
CA ARG A 159 -49.39 -0.78 -41.04
C ARG A 159 -50.91 -0.91 -41.20
N ARG A 160 -51.39 -0.27 -42.27
CA ARG A 160 -52.53 -0.61 -43.13
C ARG A 160 -53.93 -0.68 -42.53
#